data_AF-A0A1B9LJY8-F1
#
_entry.id   AF-A0A1B9LJY8-F1
#
_cell.length_a   1.000
_cell.length_b   1.000
_cell.length_c   1.000
_cell.angle_alpha   90.00
_cell.angle_beta   90.00
_cell.angle_gamma   90.00
#
_symmetry.space_group_name_H-M   'P 1'
#
loop_
_entity.id
_entity.type
_entity.pdbx_description
1 polymer ?
#
loop_
_entity_poly.entity_id
_entity_poly.type
_entity_poly.pdbx_seq_one_letter_code
_entity_poly.pdbx_strand_id
1 'polypeptide(L)'
;MKIFNLITLAVMGLMLVNCDNSKSTVNDIKQKVEQTSSDVNDKIKSLYDQTKSESEAALSKFKEGNYSLAQDEVIKVFKQNLPVVFDENTTLVDLSKGNNIIDYKYAIKGITKDVLQNEDNQKARLNNLLTIYCGNGTSMAALRLIFPDGASHNYYINDEKVLTLDMKPSDCKENSANK
;
A
#
# COMPACT_ATOMS: atom_id res chain seq x y z
N MET A 1 54.36 -54.78 -0.08
CA MET A 1 53.08 -55.44 0.26
C MET A 1 52.10 -54.33 0.63
N LYS A 2 50.99 -54.10 -0.09
CA LYS A 2 49.67 -54.75 0.13
C LYS A 2 49.22 -54.52 1.60
N ILE A 3 48.16 -53.80 2.00
CA ILE A 3 46.74 -53.83 1.60
C ILE A 3 45.94 -52.73 2.38
N PHE A 4 45.14 -51.95 1.64
CA PHE A 4 43.75 -51.48 1.83
C PHE A 4 43.18 -50.81 3.12
N ASN A 5 42.45 -49.71 2.84
CA ASN A 5 41.09 -49.29 3.27
C ASN A 5 40.77 -48.92 4.73
N LEU A 6 40.35 -47.65 4.98
CA LEU A 6 38.93 -47.28 5.21
C LEU A 6 38.72 -45.74 5.40
N ILE A 7 38.02 -45.12 4.43
CA ILE A 7 36.81 -44.26 4.58
C ILE A 7 36.86 -42.94 5.42
N THR A 8 36.79 -41.84 4.64
CA THR A 8 36.10 -40.53 4.81
C THR A 8 36.28 -39.66 6.07
N LEU A 9 36.65 -38.40 5.83
CA LEU A 9 35.70 -37.28 5.93
C LEU A 9 36.14 -36.11 5.05
N ALA A 10 35.21 -35.62 4.21
CA ALA A 10 35.43 -34.62 3.19
C ALA A 10 35.62 -33.22 3.78
N VAL A 11 36.73 -32.56 3.44
CA VAL A 11 36.91 -31.11 3.62
C VAL A 11 36.88 -30.47 2.24
N MET A 12 35.89 -29.59 2.10
CA MET A 12 35.86 -28.36 1.29
C MET A 12 36.84 -28.23 0.13
N GLY A 13 36.28 -28.01 -1.06
CA GLY A 13 36.98 -27.27 -2.10
C GLY A 13 36.50 -27.59 -3.50
N LEU A 14 35.37 -27.03 -3.90
CA LEU A 14 35.11 -26.75 -5.32
C LEU A 14 34.74 -25.27 -5.45
N MET A 15 35.79 -24.47 -5.54
CA MET A 15 35.79 -23.19 -6.22
C MET A 15 35.70 -23.45 -7.72
N LEU A 16 34.55 -23.20 -8.33
CA LEU A 16 34.32 -22.87 -9.75
C LEU A 16 32.92 -22.21 -9.75
N VAL A 17 32.63 -21.04 -10.29
CA VAL A 17 33.01 -20.45 -11.57
C VAL A 17 32.77 -18.92 -11.47
N ASN A 18 33.62 -18.13 -12.14
CA ASN A 18 33.41 -16.73 -12.49
C ASN A 18 32.00 -16.41 -13.02
N CYS A 19 31.46 -15.23 -12.72
CA CYS A 19 31.13 -14.20 -13.73
C CYS A 19 30.40 -12.96 -13.15
N ASP A 20 31.03 -11.82 -13.42
CA ASP A 20 30.44 -10.61 -14.00
C ASP A 20 29.75 -9.56 -13.10
N ASN A 21 30.35 -8.37 -13.10
CA ASN A 21 29.80 -7.13 -12.56
C ASN A 21 28.97 -6.44 -13.65
N SER A 22 27.64 -6.55 -13.61
CA SER A 22 26.74 -5.54 -14.19
C SER A 22 25.28 -5.81 -13.79
N LYS A 23 24.57 -4.75 -13.34
CA LYS A 23 23.13 -4.66 -12.97
C LYS A 23 22.78 -4.74 -11.47
N SER A 24 23.48 -4.00 -10.61
CA SER A 24 23.15 -3.95 -9.17
C SER A 24 22.09 -2.90 -8.75
N THR A 25 21.65 -1.97 -9.60
CA THR A 25 20.82 -0.84 -9.11
C THR A 25 19.30 -1.01 -9.26
N VAL A 26 18.83 -1.82 -10.21
CA VAL A 26 17.38 -1.92 -10.52
C VAL A 26 16.68 -3.01 -9.69
N ASN A 27 17.35 -4.12 -9.42
CA ASN A 27 16.81 -5.19 -8.60
C ASN A 27 16.74 -4.77 -7.12
N ASP A 28 17.73 -4.04 -6.63
CA ASP A 28 17.75 -3.53 -5.25
C ASP A 28 16.62 -2.51 -5.02
N ILE A 29 16.30 -1.66 -6.01
CA ILE A 29 15.18 -0.71 -5.94
C ILE A 29 13.83 -1.42 -6.02
N LYS A 30 13.69 -2.42 -6.90
CA LYS A 30 12.46 -3.22 -7.01
C LYS A 30 12.17 -3.99 -5.72
N GLN A 31 13.21 -4.56 -5.11
CA GLN A 31 13.12 -5.27 -3.85
C GLN A 31 12.79 -4.32 -2.70
N LYS A 32 13.34 -3.09 -2.70
CA LYS A 32 12.98 -2.03 -1.73
C LYS A 32 11.52 -1.58 -1.87
N VAL A 33 10.97 -1.51 -3.09
CA VAL A 33 9.56 -1.16 -3.35
C VAL A 33 8.60 -2.29 -2.95
N GLU A 34 8.95 -3.55 -3.21
CA GLU A 34 8.16 -4.72 -2.79
C GLU A 34 8.14 -4.85 -1.26
N GLN A 35 9.28 -4.62 -0.61
CA GLN A 35 9.41 -4.68 0.85
C GLN A 35 8.70 -3.52 1.54
N THR A 36 8.81 -2.29 1.00
CA THR A 36 8.04 -1.13 1.46
C THR A 36 6.54 -1.37 1.33
N SER A 37 6.09 -2.01 0.25
CA SER A 37 4.67 -2.31 0.02
C SER A 37 4.13 -3.37 0.99
N SER A 38 4.97 -4.35 1.38
CA SER A 38 4.63 -5.34 2.40
C SER A 38 4.51 -4.70 3.79
N ASP A 39 5.48 -3.87 4.17
CA ASP A 39 5.49 -3.18 5.47
C ASP A 39 4.32 -2.18 5.60
N VAL A 40 3.96 -1.51 4.49
CA VAL A 40 2.78 -0.65 4.39
C VAL A 40 1.50 -1.47 4.57
N ASN A 41 1.39 -2.64 3.94
CA ASN A 41 0.23 -3.52 4.07
C ASN A 41 0.04 -4.04 5.49
N ASP A 42 1.13 -4.49 6.13
CA ASP A 42 1.07 -5.00 7.51
C ASP A 42 0.69 -3.90 8.51
N LYS A 43 1.17 -2.68 8.29
CA LYS A 43 0.90 -1.52 9.15
C LYS A 43 -0.49 -0.92 8.94
N ILE A 44 -0.98 -0.90 7.70
CA ILE A 44 -2.37 -0.52 7.38
C ILE A 44 -3.34 -1.54 7.97
N LYS A 45 -3.05 -2.84 7.82
CA LYS A 45 -3.86 -3.90 8.41
C LYS A 45 -3.87 -3.82 9.94
N SER A 46 -2.73 -3.53 10.56
CA SER A 46 -2.62 -3.26 12.00
C SER A 46 -3.47 -2.07 12.44
N LEU A 47 -3.44 -0.94 11.71
CA LEU A 47 -4.31 0.23 11.97
C LEU A 47 -5.80 -0.11 11.86
N TYR A 48 -6.19 -0.91 10.87
CA TYR A 48 -7.58 -1.37 10.71
C TYR A 48 -8.01 -2.37 11.79
N ASP A 49 -7.14 -3.29 12.20
CA ASP A 49 -7.41 -4.24 13.28
C ASP A 49 -7.49 -3.51 14.65
N GLN A 50 -6.69 -2.46 14.85
CA GLN A 50 -6.70 -1.61 16.05
C GLN A 50 -7.95 -0.71 16.13
N THR A 51 -8.54 -0.35 14.99
CA THR A 51 -9.74 0.52 14.89
C THR A 51 -11.03 -0.28 14.63
N LYS A 52 -10.99 -1.61 14.75
CA LYS A 52 -12.11 -2.53 14.50
C LYS A 52 -13.38 -2.21 15.32
N SER A 53 -13.22 -1.87 16.60
CA SER A 53 -14.33 -1.46 17.49
C SER A 53 -14.98 -0.15 17.06
N GLU A 54 -14.22 0.76 16.44
CA GLU A 54 -14.68 2.09 16.05
C GLU A 54 -15.27 2.07 14.64
N SER A 55 -14.79 1.17 13.78
CA SER A 55 -15.36 0.90 12.46
C SER A 55 -16.70 0.15 12.52
N GLU A 56 -16.97 -0.65 13.57
CA GLU A 56 -18.31 -1.18 13.85
C GLU A 56 -19.32 -0.08 14.21
N ALA A 57 -18.90 0.95 14.97
CA ALA A 57 -19.73 2.10 15.31
C ALA A 57 -19.98 3.04 14.10
N ALA A 58 -19.01 3.17 13.19
CA ALA A 58 -19.24 3.85 11.92
C ALA A 58 -20.21 3.07 11.01
N LEU A 59 -20.12 1.74 11.01
CA LEU A 59 -20.99 0.87 10.21
C LEU A 59 -22.43 0.78 10.76
N SER A 60 -22.66 0.94 12.07
CA SER A 60 -24.01 1.04 12.63
C SER A 60 -24.71 2.34 12.19
N LYS A 61 -24.00 3.48 12.25
CA LYS A 61 -24.51 4.78 11.75
C LYS A 61 -24.81 4.75 10.24
N PHE A 62 -24.00 4.01 9.47
CA PHE A 62 -24.26 3.76 8.06
C PHE A 62 -25.57 3.00 7.83
N LYS A 63 -25.85 1.94 8.62
CA LYS A 63 -27.10 1.15 8.53
C LYS A 63 -28.35 1.96 8.87
N GLU A 64 -28.21 3.04 9.62
CA GLU A 64 -29.26 4.02 9.92
C GLU A 64 -29.51 5.01 8.78
N GLY A 65 -28.78 4.88 7.65
CA GLY A 65 -28.92 5.74 6.47
C GLY A 65 -28.18 7.07 6.59
N ASN A 66 -27.35 7.26 7.63
CA ASN A 66 -26.62 8.51 7.84
C ASN A 66 -25.17 8.44 7.33
N TYR A 67 -25.04 8.42 6.00
CA TYR A 67 -23.77 8.31 5.28
C TYR A 67 -22.75 9.39 5.70
N SER A 68 -23.18 10.64 5.87
CA SER A 68 -22.29 11.74 6.25
C SER A 68 -21.67 11.52 7.63
N LEU A 69 -22.47 11.08 8.63
CA LEU A 69 -21.94 10.81 9.98
C LEU A 69 -21.00 9.60 9.99
N ALA A 70 -21.29 8.56 9.20
CA ALA A 70 -20.38 7.41 9.07
C ALA A 70 -19.03 7.85 8.47
N GLN A 71 -19.04 8.69 7.43
CA GLN A 71 -17.83 9.27 6.85
C GLN A 71 -17.06 10.12 7.87
N ASP A 72 -17.75 10.95 8.66
CA ASP A 72 -17.11 11.82 9.67
C ASP A 72 -16.39 11.01 10.75
N GLU A 73 -16.99 9.92 11.23
CA GLU A 73 -16.34 9.04 12.22
C GLU A 73 -15.12 8.34 11.63
N VAL A 74 -15.20 7.83 10.40
CA VAL A 74 -14.04 7.23 9.73
C VAL A 74 -12.91 8.25 9.63
N ILE A 75 -13.18 9.46 9.12
CA ILE A 75 -12.15 10.51 9.01
C ILE A 75 -11.56 10.85 10.38
N LYS A 76 -12.40 10.99 11.43
CA LYS A 76 -11.96 11.30 12.78
C LYS A 76 -11.01 10.24 13.34
N VAL A 77 -11.35 8.96 13.20
CA VAL A 77 -10.54 7.82 13.67
C VAL A 77 -9.20 7.78 12.93
N PHE A 78 -9.22 7.93 11.60
CA PHE A 78 -7.97 7.96 10.83
C PHE A 78 -7.08 9.15 11.21
N LYS A 79 -7.66 10.35 11.43
CA LYS A 79 -6.91 11.54 11.83
C LYS A 79 -6.18 11.39 13.16
N GLN A 80 -6.71 10.61 14.10
CA GLN A 80 -6.04 10.37 15.38
C GLN A 80 -4.69 9.64 15.23
N ASN A 81 -4.48 8.96 14.11
CA ASN A 81 -3.27 8.21 13.82
C ASN A 81 -2.28 8.97 12.92
N LEU A 82 -2.59 10.22 12.56
CA LEU A 82 -1.73 11.04 11.71
C LEU A 82 -0.64 11.78 12.51
N PRO A 83 0.53 12.03 11.90
CA PRO A 83 0.93 11.62 10.55
C PRO A 83 1.35 10.14 10.50
N VAL A 84 1.03 9.46 9.39
CA VAL A 84 1.49 8.08 9.13
C VAL A 84 2.67 8.10 8.16
N VAL A 85 3.85 7.78 8.68
CA VAL A 85 5.06 7.58 7.85
C VAL A 85 5.00 6.17 7.25
N PHE A 86 4.92 6.12 5.93
CA PHE A 86 4.92 4.87 5.16
C PHE A 86 6.34 4.45 4.78
N ASP A 87 7.14 5.40 4.29
CA ASP A 87 8.53 5.19 3.89
C ASP A 87 9.37 6.46 4.09
N GLU A 88 10.64 6.43 3.67
CA GLU A 88 11.59 7.53 3.80
C GLU A 88 11.19 8.80 3.00
N ASN A 89 10.32 8.66 2.00
CA ASN A 89 9.91 9.71 1.09
C ASN A 89 8.42 10.09 1.20
N THR A 90 7.58 9.26 1.83
CA THR A 90 6.11 9.37 1.78
C THR A 90 5.50 9.37 3.17
N THR A 91 4.75 10.43 3.49
CA THR A 91 3.98 10.53 4.74
C THR A 91 2.55 10.93 4.43
N LEU A 92 1.57 10.22 4.98
CA LEU A 92 0.18 10.68 4.99
C LEU A 92 0.01 11.67 6.13
N VAL A 93 -0.35 12.89 5.78
CA VAL A 93 -0.37 14.04 6.71
C VAL A 93 -1.78 14.55 6.98
N ASP A 94 -2.74 14.25 6.11
CA ASP A 94 -4.15 14.56 6.32
C ASP A 94 -5.07 13.56 5.61
N LEU A 95 -6.29 13.45 6.11
CA LEU A 95 -7.42 12.85 5.40
C LEU A 95 -8.59 13.84 5.41
N SER A 96 -9.35 13.92 4.34
CA SER A 96 -10.60 14.68 4.32
C SER A 96 -11.68 13.91 3.58
N LYS A 97 -12.90 14.46 3.59
CA LYS A 97 -14.00 13.94 2.78
C LYS A 97 -14.57 15.06 1.92
N GLY A 98 -15.04 14.69 0.73
CA GLY A 98 -15.76 15.59 -0.16
C GLY A 98 -16.49 14.78 -1.22
N ASN A 99 -17.77 15.11 -1.50
CA ASN A 99 -18.56 14.42 -2.53
C ASN A 99 -18.52 12.88 -2.43
N ASN A 100 -18.69 12.34 -1.22
CA ASN A 100 -18.58 10.91 -0.91
C ASN A 100 -17.26 10.22 -1.30
N ILE A 101 -16.21 11.01 -1.52
CA ILE A 101 -14.84 10.54 -1.72
C ILE A 101 -14.07 10.76 -0.43
N ILE A 102 -13.21 9.80 -0.09
CA ILE A 102 -12.18 9.98 0.93
C ILE A 102 -10.90 10.51 0.26
N ASP A 103 -10.45 11.68 0.68
CA ASP A 103 -9.26 12.35 0.17
C ASP A 103 -8.07 12.08 1.09
N TYR A 104 -7.00 11.50 0.55
CA TYR A 104 -5.75 11.27 1.26
C TYR A 104 -4.71 12.31 0.83
N LYS A 105 -4.09 13.01 1.79
CA LYS A 105 -3.02 14.00 1.53
C LYS A 105 -1.65 13.42 1.90
N TYR A 106 -0.83 13.16 0.91
CA TYR A 106 0.55 12.68 1.07
C TYR A 106 1.55 13.82 0.91
N ALA A 107 2.43 14.01 1.89
CA ALA A 107 3.63 14.82 1.76
C ALA A 107 4.78 13.95 1.23
N ILE A 108 5.40 14.41 0.14
CA ILE A 108 6.52 13.73 -0.53
C ILE A 108 7.81 14.53 -0.33
N LYS A 109 8.89 13.83 0.02
CA LYS A 109 10.24 14.39 0.19
C LYS A 109 11.25 13.62 -0.63
N GLY A 110 12.21 14.31 -1.25
CA GLY A 110 13.33 13.69 -1.97
C GLY A 110 12.99 13.08 -3.33
N ILE A 111 11.73 13.20 -3.79
CA ILE A 111 11.28 12.77 -5.11
C ILE A 111 10.83 14.01 -5.89
N THR A 112 11.18 14.09 -7.17
CA THR A 112 10.82 15.20 -8.05
C THR A 112 9.44 15.00 -8.69
N LYS A 113 8.86 16.10 -9.18
CA LYS A 113 7.55 16.10 -9.85
C LYS A 113 7.53 15.24 -11.11
N ASP A 114 8.58 15.29 -11.92
CA ASP A 114 8.75 14.49 -13.15
C ASP A 114 8.77 12.98 -12.86
N VAL A 115 9.41 12.55 -11.78
CA VAL A 115 9.41 11.14 -11.37
C VAL A 115 8.03 10.68 -10.93
N LEU A 116 7.30 11.50 -10.15
CA LEU A 116 5.93 11.16 -9.75
C LEU A 116 4.95 11.15 -10.92
N GLN A 117 5.11 12.07 -11.87
CA GLN A 117 4.22 12.23 -13.03
C GLN A 117 4.59 11.32 -14.21
N ASN A 118 5.68 10.57 -14.13
CA ASN A 118 5.99 9.55 -15.12
C ASN A 118 4.84 8.50 -15.20
N GLU A 119 4.37 8.19 -16.40
CA GLU A 119 3.19 7.33 -16.60
C GLU A 119 3.37 5.92 -16.03
N ASP A 120 4.54 5.31 -16.16
CA ASP A 120 4.79 3.96 -15.68
C ASP A 120 4.77 3.93 -14.14
N ASN A 121 5.32 4.96 -13.51
CA ASN A 121 5.28 5.14 -12.06
C ASN A 121 3.84 5.38 -11.57
N GLN A 122 3.05 6.18 -12.28
CA GLN A 122 1.64 6.39 -11.96
C GLN A 122 0.84 5.07 -12.05
N LYS A 123 1.01 4.31 -13.14
CA LYS A 123 0.35 3.01 -13.34
C LYS A 123 0.72 2.01 -12.25
N ALA A 124 2.01 1.88 -11.93
CA ALA A 124 2.48 0.98 -10.88
C ALA A 124 1.88 1.35 -9.52
N ARG A 125 1.87 2.64 -9.18
CA ARG A 125 1.32 3.14 -7.92
C ARG A 125 -0.19 2.95 -7.83
N LEU A 126 -0.93 3.29 -8.88
CA LEU A 126 -2.37 3.07 -8.96
C LEU A 126 -2.73 1.59 -8.82
N ASN A 127 -2.00 0.69 -9.48
CA ASN A 127 -2.23 -0.76 -9.37
C ASN A 127 -2.00 -1.28 -7.94
N ASN A 128 -1.01 -0.74 -7.23
CA ASN A 128 -0.78 -1.10 -5.83
C ASN A 128 -1.92 -0.60 -4.92
N LEU A 129 -2.36 0.66 -5.11
CA LEU A 129 -3.49 1.22 -4.38
C LEU A 129 -4.79 0.43 -4.64
N LEU A 130 -5.06 0.09 -5.91
CA LEU A 130 -6.21 -0.74 -6.29
C LEU A 130 -6.15 -2.13 -5.67
N THR A 131 -4.97 -2.75 -5.59
CA THR A 131 -4.80 -4.06 -4.95
C THR A 131 -5.26 -4.03 -3.48
N ILE A 132 -4.94 -2.95 -2.76
CA ILE A 132 -5.36 -2.76 -1.37
C ILE A 132 -6.84 -2.43 -1.30
N TYR A 133 -7.28 -1.42 -2.05
CA TYR A 133 -8.66 -0.92 -2.05
C TYR A 133 -9.69 -1.98 -2.44
N CYS A 134 -9.35 -2.82 -3.41
CA CYS A 134 -10.21 -3.90 -3.91
C CYS A 134 -10.06 -5.21 -3.14
N GLY A 135 -9.25 -5.24 -2.08
CA GLY A 135 -9.13 -6.40 -1.20
C GLY A 135 -10.47 -6.80 -0.58
N ASN A 136 -10.62 -8.10 -0.30
CA ASN A 136 -11.84 -8.69 0.29
C ASN A 136 -11.92 -8.51 1.82
N GLY A 137 -11.07 -7.66 2.41
CA GLY A 137 -11.10 -7.38 3.84
C GLY A 137 -12.37 -6.60 4.23
N THR A 138 -12.92 -6.91 5.41
CA THR A 138 -14.14 -6.27 5.93
C THR A 138 -14.01 -4.75 6.00
N SER A 139 -12.82 -4.24 6.33
CA SER A 139 -12.56 -2.81 6.43
C SER A 139 -12.58 -2.09 5.07
N MET A 140 -12.02 -2.71 4.03
CA MET A 140 -12.09 -2.16 2.66
C MET A 140 -13.50 -2.22 2.10
N ALA A 141 -14.23 -3.31 2.37
CA ALA A 141 -15.64 -3.38 2.01
C ALA A 141 -16.47 -2.28 2.70
N ALA A 142 -16.25 -2.05 4.00
CA ALA A 142 -16.88 -0.96 4.73
C ALA A 142 -16.49 0.42 4.19
N LEU A 143 -15.21 0.65 3.88
CA LEU A 143 -14.73 1.89 3.30
C LEU A 143 -15.43 2.19 1.97
N ARG A 144 -15.53 1.20 1.09
CA ARG A 144 -16.22 1.30 -0.21
C ARG A 144 -17.73 1.57 -0.07
N LEU A 145 -18.35 1.10 1.00
CA LEU A 145 -19.76 1.39 1.28
C LEU A 145 -19.94 2.82 1.81
N ILE A 146 -19.07 3.26 2.71
CA ILE A 146 -19.14 4.59 3.37
C ILE A 146 -18.77 5.71 2.39
N PHE A 147 -17.83 5.45 1.48
CA PHE A 147 -17.38 6.36 0.42
C PHE A 147 -17.73 5.79 -0.96
N PRO A 148 -19.01 5.82 -1.37
CA PRO A 148 -19.48 5.19 -2.60
C PRO A 148 -18.87 5.77 -3.88
N ASP A 149 -18.42 7.02 -3.85
CA ASP A 149 -17.79 7.68 -4.99
C ASP A 149 -16.27 7.41 -5.06
N GLY A 150 -15.70 6.82 -3.99
CA GLY A 150 -14.37 6.23 -3.98
C GLY A 150 -13.34 6.96 -3.12
N ALA A 151 -12.10 6.95 -3.59
CA ALA A 151 -10.94 7.50 -2.88
C ALA A 151 -10.06 8.32 -3.83
N SER A 152 -9.49 9.42 -3.32
CA SER A 152 -8.56 10.28 -4.05
C SER A 152 -7.23 10.39 -3.30
N HIS A 153 -6.15 9.90 -3.90
CA HIS A 153 -4.81 9.98 -3.35
C HIS A 153 -4.07 11.17 -3.93
N ASN A 154 -3.84 12.20 -3.11
CA ASN A 154 -3.30 13.48 -3.51
C ASN A 154 -1.87 13.66 -2.96
N TYR A 155 -0.90 13.82 -3.86
CA TYR A 155 0.53 13.89 -3.53
C TYR A 155 1.04 15.32 -3.63
N TYR A 156 1.78 15.76 -2.61
CA TYR A 156 2.26 17.12 -2.45
C TYR A 156 3.77 17.15 -2.32
N ILE A 157 4.43 18.05 -3.05
CA ILE A 157 5.85 18.40 -2.87
C ILE A 157 5.89 19.88 -2.50
N ASN A 158 6.52 20.23 -1.38
CA ASN A 158 6.58 21.61 -0.88
C ASN A 158 5.18 22.29 -0.83
N ASP A 159 4.18 21.55 -0.36
CA ASP A 159 2.76 21.95 -0.29
C ASP A 159 2.06 22.24 -1.64
N GLU A 160 2.73 22.06 -2.78
CA GLU A 160 2.10 22.05 -4.10
C GLU A 160 1.55 20.65 -4.40
N LYS A 161 0.26 20.55 -4.76
CA LYS A 161 -0.31 19.30 -5.26
C LYS A 161 0.25 18.99 -6.64
N VAL A 162 0.95 17.87 -6.78
CA VAL A 162 1.65 17.49 -8.02
C VAL A 162 1.04 16.28 -8.72
N LEU A 163 0.31 15.43 -8.02
CA LEU A 163 -0.34 14.25 -8.58
C LEU A 163 -1.63 13.92 -7.80
N THR A 164 -2.65 13.49 -8.52
CA THR A 164 -3.86 12.90 -7.96
C THR A 164 -4.07 11.54 -8.63
N LEU A 165 -4.29 10.51 -7.82
CA LEU A 165 -4.69 9.17 -8.27
C LEU A 165 -6.05 8.84 -7.67
N ASP A 166 -7.07 8.76 -8.51
CA ASP A 166 -8.43 8.46 -8.07
C ASP A 166 -8.73 6.97 -8.26
N MET A 167 -9.56 6.44 -7.37
CA MET A 167 -10.06 5.07 -7.43
C MET A 167 -11.55 5.06 -7.13
N LYS A 168 -12.30 4.24 -7.86
CA LYS A 168 -13.72 4.04 -7.68
C LYS A 168 -14.01 2.58 -7.37
N PRO A 169 -15.11 2.27 -6.67
CA PRO A 169 -15.52 0.87 -6.48
C PRO A 169 -15.62 0.08 -7.79
N SER A 170 -15.97 0.72 -8.91
CA SER A 170 -16.03 0.11 -10.24
C SER A 170 -14.68 -0.32 -10.82
N ASP A 171 -13.57 0.21 -10.30
CA ASP A 171 -12.22 -0.17 -10.74
C ASP A 171 -11.79 -1.52 -10.16
N CYS A 172 -12.48 -1.96 -9.11
CA CYS A 172 -12.39 -3.32 -8.61
C CYS A 172 -13.10 -4.24 -9.60
N LYS A 173 -12.31 -4.95 -10.41
CA LYS A 173 -12.83 -6.04 -11.24
C LYS A 173 -13.61 -6.97 -10.33
N GLU A 174 -14.90 -7.15 -10.59
CA GLU A 174 -15.60 -8.29 -10.01
C GLU A 174 -14.80 -9.52 -10.43
N ASN A 175 -14.37 -10.33 -9.46
CA ASN A 175 -13.93 -11.67 -9.78
C ASN A 175 -15.12 -12.35 -10.45
N SER A 176 -15.16 -12.35 -11.77
CA SER A 176 -16.01 -13.19 -12.60
C SER A 176 -15.51 -14.63 -12.48
N ALA A 177 -15.48 -15.16 -11.25
CA ALA A 177 -15.22 -16.55 -10.94
C ALA A 177 -16.56 -17.18 -10.56
N ASN A 178 -17.37 -17.44 -11.59
CA ASN A 178 -18.27 -18.59 -11.75
C ASN A 178 -19.33 -18.27 -12.81
N LYS A 179 -19.06 -18.69 -14.05
CA LYS A 179 -20.08 -19.27 -14.91
C LYS A 179 -19.50 -20.51 -15.58
#